data_AF-A0A426TH49-F1
#
_entry.id   AF-A0A426TH49-F1
#
_cell.length_a   1.000
_cell.length_b   1.000
_cell.length_c   1.000
_cell.angle_alpha   90.00
_cell.angle_beta   90.00
_cell.angle_gamma   90.00
#
_symmetry.space_group_name_H-M   'P 1'
#
loop_
_entity.id
_entity.type
_entity.pdbx_description
1 polymer ?
#
loop_
_entity_poly.entity_id
_entity_poly.type
_entity_poly.pdbx_seq_one_letter_code
_entity_poly.pdbx_strand_id
1 'polypeptide(L)'
;MYNYASLKKVDGTITAFEPSDNMSINGVPLNQLVEGYRHLTVTGRGLLGQSVKTSSVPGRRGVWVEDVSDDERVLEIKYQLEARTSADMRDKFAKLNKILRTLASSGYLEITFKDEPTYTYYGYFSGADDIEEKSLSVVSKFTLIVPDGYKKKNAQNSTGLVTLSDAIEVLPESITVTPTGTVNQVQIINGAKILSFTGSYAAGKDIVVRFGADE
;
A
#
# COMPACT_ATOMS: atom_id res chain seq x y z
N MET A 1 -21.80 -15.19 19.94
CA MET A 1 -22.47 -15.09 18.63
C MET A 1 -22.91 -16.50 18.24
N TYR A 2 -24.20 -16.74 18.00
CA TYR A 2 -24.74 -18.07 17.73
C TYR A 2 -24.69 -18.37 16.22
N ASN A 3 -24.30 -19.59 15.85
CA ASN A 3 -24.40 -20.08 14.48
C ASN A 3 -25.73 -20.84 14.35
N TYR A 4 -26.63 -20.41 13.47
CA TYR A 4 -28.03 -20.84 13.44
C TYR A 4 -28.28 -22.27 12.93
N ALA A 5 -27.25 -23.12 12.86
CA ALA A 5 -27.34 -24.51 12.41
C ALA A 5 -27.00 -25.56 13.48
N SER A 6 -26.53 -25.20 14.68
CA SER A 6 -26.31 -26.18 15.76
C SER A 6 -26.05 -25.52 17.12
N LEU A 7 -26.85 -25.90 18.14
CA LEU A 7 -26.67 -25.51 19.55
C LEU A 7 -25.60 -26.39 20.23
N LYS A 8 -24.36 -26.32 19.78
CA LYS A 8 -23.21 -26.82 20.55
C LYS A 8 -22.39 -25.63 21.04
N LYS A 9 -22.21 -25.53 22.37
CA LYS A 9 -21.18 -24.65 22.95
C LYS A 9 -19.83 -25.12 22.43
N VAL A 10 -19.13 -24.25 21.72
CA VAL A 10 -17.74 -24.48 21.33
C VAL A 10 -16.89 -24.11 22.54
N ASP A 11 -16.44 -25.10 23.31
CA ASP A 11 -15.40 -24.95 24.34
C ASP A 11 -14.02 -24.87 23.66
N GLY A 12 -13.83 -23.81 22.88
CA GLY A 12 -12.56 -23.47 22.26
C GLY A 12 -12.35 -21.99 22.46
N THR A 13 -11.16 -21.62 22.95
CA THR A 13 -10.62 -20.26 23.01
C THR A 13 -11.25 -19.40 21.92
N ILE A 14 -12.03 -18.40 22.30
CA ILE A 14 -12.70 -17.50 21.36
C ILE A 14 -11.57 -16.81 20.59
N THR A 15 -11.14 -17.39 19.47
CA THR A 15 -10.46 -16.66 18.43
C THR A 15 -11.46 -15.60 18.05
N ALA A 16 -11.20 -14.37 18.52
CA ALA A 16 -11.97 -13.20 18.17
C ALA A 16 -12.25 -13.30 16.67
N PHE A 17 -13.52 -13.27 16.28
CA PHE A 17 -13.91 -13.36 14.88
C PHE A 17 -13.19 -12.24 14.15
N GLU A 18 -12.09 -12.59 13.48
CA GLU A 18 -11.26 -11.60 12.81
C GLU A 18 -12.10 -11.03 11.67
N PRO A 19 -12.23 -9.69 11.56
CA PRO A 19 -12.89 -9.09 10.42
C PRO A 19 -12.27 -9.63 9.12
N SER A 20 -13.10 -9.84 8.10
CA SER A 20 -12.65 -10.36 6.80
C SER A 20 -11.62 -9.44 6.13
N ASP A 21 -11.64 -8.16 6.48
CA ASP A 21 -10.78 -7.08 6.01
C ASP A 21 -9.68 -6.73 7.02
N ASN A 22 -9.21 -7.71 7.83
CA ASN A 22 -8.23 -7.45 8.88
C ASN A 22 -6.99 -6.72 8.35
N MET A 23 -6.67 -5.57 8.97
CA MET A 23 -5.54 -4.74 8.58
C MET A 23 -4.28 -5.11 9.37
N SER A 24 -3.19 -5.30 8.64
CA SER A 24 -1.86 -5.52 9.21
C SER A 24 -0.94 -4.37 8.86
N ILE A 25 -0.10 -3.99 9.81
CA ILE A 25 0.97 -3.00 9.62
C ILE A 25 2.31 -3.70 9.82
N ASN A 26 3.21 -3.55 8.87
CA ASN A 26 4.54 -4.18 8.86
C ASN A 26 4.46 -5.70 9.08
N GLY A 27 3.48 -6.33 8.43
CA GLY A 27 3.24 -7.78 8.50
C GLY A 27 2.57 -8.27 9.80
N VAL A 28 2.25 -7.39 10.75
CA VAL A 28 1.60 -7.79 12.00
C VAL A 28 0.17 -7.22 12.10
N PRO A 29 -0.83 -8.06 12.37
CA PRO A 29 -2.20 -7.60 12.57
C PRO A 29 -2.36 -6.62 13.74
N LEU A 30 -3.03 -5.49 13.52
CA LEU A 30 -3.22 -4.47 14.55
C LEU A 30 -4.03 -4.95 15.76
N ASN A 31 -5.01 -5.82 15.53
CA ASN A 31 -5.82 -6.46 16.58
C ASN A 31 -4.97 -7.30 17.55
N GLN A 32 -3.81 -7.80 17.11
CA GLN A 32 -2.86 -8.54 17.95
C GLN A 32 -1.88 -7.61 18.66
N LEU A 33 -1.50 -6.49 18.03
CA LEU A 33 -0.58 -5.53 18.60
C LEU A 33 -1.20 -4.68 19.72
N VAL A 34 -2.49 -4.35 19.60
CA VAL A 34 -3.22 -3.52 20.56
C VAL A 34 -4.47 -4.27 21.02
N GLU A 35 -4.45 -4.78 22.25
CA GLU A 35 -5.60 -5.46 22.84
C GLU A 35 -6.82 -4.51 22.88
N GLY A 36 -7.97 -4.98 22.40
CA GLY A 36 -9.19 -4.17 22.34
C GLY A 36 -9.26 -3.24 21.13
N TYR A 37 -8.28 -3.27 20.22
CA TYR A 37 -8.38 -2.61 18.92
C TYR A 37 -9.22 -3.45 17.95
N ARG A 38 -10.13 -2.78 17.26
CA ARG A 38 -10.91 -3.34 16.15
C ARG A 38 -11.16 -2.26 15.11
N HIS A 39 -10.69 -2.43 13.88
CA HIS A 39 -11.16 -1.58 12.78
C HIS A 39 -12.60 -1.95 12.41
N LEU A 40 -13.37 -0.92 12.04
CA LEU A 40 -14.79 -1.02 11.69
C LEU A 40 -14.99 -0.95 10.19
N THR A 41 -14.33 0.01 9.54
CA THR A 41 -14.43 0.24 8.09
C THR A 41 -13.13 0.85 7.58
N VAL A 42 -12.74 0.47 6.37
CA VAL A 42 -11.61 1.05 5.65
C VAL A 42 -12.11 1.65 4.35
N THR A 43 -11.88 2.94 4.14
CA THR A 43 -12.24 3.66 2.91
C THR A 43 -10.96 4.16 2.20
N GLY A 44 -11.09 4.60 0.94
CA GLY A 44 -9.93 5.01 0.13
C GLY A 44 -9.24 3.87 -0.64
N ARG A 45 -9.72 2.62 -0.50
CA ARG A 45 -9.23 1.44 -1.26
C ARG A 45 -9.88 1.25 -2.64
N GLY A 46 -10.78 2.16 -3.02
CA GLY A 46 -11.49 2.11 -4.30
C GLY A 46 -10.71 2.77 -5.44
N LEU A 47 -11.45 3.50 -6.28
CA LEU A 47 -10.90 4.26 -7.40
C LEU A 47 -9.94 5.35 -6.92
N LEU A 48 -8.84 5.53 -7.66
CA LEU A 48 -7.91 6.64 -7.46
C LEU A 48 -8.41 7.86 -8.26
N GLY A 49 -8.30 9.04 -7.66
CA GLY A 49 -8.56 10.30 -8.35
C GLY A 49 -7.46 10.65 -9.34
N GLN A 50 -7.79 11.50 -10.30
CA GLN A 50 -6.82 12.14 -11.17
C GLN A 50 -7.04 13.65 -11.14
N SER A 51 -5.96 14.39 -10.96
CA SER A 51 -5.95 15.84 -11.13
C SER A 51 -5.75 16.16 -12.60
N VAL A 52 -6.72 16.88 -13.18
CA VAL A 52 -6.70 17.32 -14.57
C VAL A 52 -6.46 18.83 -14.58
N LYS A 53 -5.24 19.23 -14.95
CA LYS A 53 -4.88 20.64 -15.06
C LYS A 53 -5.47 21.19 -16.35
N THR A 54 -6.29 22.24 -16.23
CA THR A 54 -6.97 22.85 -17.38
C THR A 54 -6.79 24.36 -17.44
N SER A 55 -6.78 24.90 -18.66
CA SER A 55 -6.80 26.34 -18.91
C SER A 55 -7.96 26.73 -19.82
N SER A 56 -8.54 27.91 -19.54
CA SER A 56 -9.66 28.46 -20.30
C SER A 56 -9.16 29.49 -21.31
N VAL A 57 -9.56 29.35 -22.58
CA VAL A 57 -9.20 30.27 -23.66
C VAL A 57 -10.41 31.16 -23.98
N PRO A 58 -10.31 32.50 -23.85
CA PRO A 58 -11.41 33.41 -24.18
C PRO A 58 -11.91 33.23 -25.62
N GLY A 59 -13.23 33.20 -25.81
CA GLY A 59 -13.87 33.03 -27.12
C GLY A 59 -14.00 31.57 -27.59
N ARG A 60 -13.50 30.59 -26.83
CA ARG A 60 -13.68 29.16 -27.10
C ARG A 60 -14.64 28.54 -26.09
N ARG A 61 -15.48 27.60 -26.55
CA ARG A 61 -16.26 26.73 -25.65
C ARG A 61 -15.38 25.59 -25.12
N GLY A 62 -15.44 25.35 -23.81
CA GLY A 62 -14.67 24.30 -23.15
C GLY A 62 -13.29 24.76 -22.68
N VAL A 63 -12.49 23.81 -22.18
CA VAL A 63 -11.16 24.03 -21.61
C VAL A 63 -10.10 23.25 -22.38
N TRP A 64 -8.86 23.73 -22.32
CA TRP A 64 -7.68 23.00 -22.79
C TRP A 64 -7.13 22.16 -21.64
N VAL A 65 -6.85 20.87 -21.87
CA VAL A 65 -6.21 20.00 -20.89
C VAL A 65 -4.70 20.12 -21.05
N GLU A 66 -4.04 20.59 -20.01
CA GLU A 66 -2.58 20.77 -19.98
C GLU A 66 -1.88 19.50 -19.52
N ASP A 67 -2.40 18.89 -18.46
CA ASP A 67 -1.77 17.75 -17.80
C ASP A 67 -2.82 16.90 -17.08
N VAL A 68 -2.50 15.62 -16.92
CA VAL A 68 -3.28 14.65 -16.15
C VAL A 68 -2.31 13.88 -15.27
N SER A 69 -2.46 14.02 -13.95
CA SER A 69 -1.63 13.33 -12.96
C SER A 69 -2.50 12.51 -12.02
N ASP A 70 -2.01 11.34 -11.61
CA ASP A 70 -2.64 10.56 -10.56
C ASP A 70 -2.43 11.23 -9.19
N ASP A 71 -3.47 11.25 -8.36
CA ASP A 71 -3.42 11.84 -7.02
C ASP A 71 -2.83 10.86 -5.98
N GLU A 72 -2.35 11.36 -4.85
CA GLU A 72 -2.05 10.50 -3.71
C GLU A 72 -3.29 9.75 -3.22
N ARG A 73 -3.09 8.57 -2.63
CA ARG A 73 -4.19 7.81 -2.02
C ARG A 73 -4.24 8.04 -0.53
N VAL A 74 -5.40 8.46 -0.02
CA VAL A 74 -5.66 8.54 1.42
C VAL A 74 -6.54 7.38 1.84
N LEU A 75 -6.02 6.52 2.71
CA LEU A 75 -6.77 5.46 3.37
C LEU A 75 -7.33 6.00 4.69
N GLU A 76 -8.64 5.98 4.87
CA GLU A 76 -9.27 6.35 6.14
C GLU A 76 -9.75 5.09 6.86
N ILE A 77 -9.22 4.88 8.06
CA ILE A 77 -9.47 3.71 8.89
C ILE A 77 -10.31 4.16 10.08
N LYS A 78 -11.57 3.74 10.09
CA LYS A 78 -12.43 3.87 11.27
C LYS A 78 -12.17 2.70 12.20
N TYR A 79 -11.94 2.97 13.48
CA TYR A 79 -11.63 1.96 14.48
C TYR A 79 -12.37 2.19 15.79
N GLN A 80 -12.48 1.12 16.56
CA GLN A 80 -12.91 1.09 17.94
C GLN A 80 -11.73 0.63 18.81
N LEU A 81 -11.54 1.28 19.95
CA LEU A 81 -10.56 0.92 20.96
C LEU A 81 -11.25 0.81 22.31
N GLU A 82 -11.22 -0.40 22.89
CA GLU A 82 -11.79 -0.68 24.21
C GLU A 82 -10.67 -0.86 25.24
N ALA A 83 -10.85 -0.28 26.44
CA ALA A 83 -9.92 -0.42 27.57
C ALA A 83 -10.67 -0.72 28.86
N ARG A 84 -9.96 -1.22 29.88
CA ARG A 84 -10.57 -1.52 31.19
C ARG A 84 -10.53 -0.33 32.14
N THR A 85 -9.54 0.55 31.97
CA THR A 85 -9.33 1.74 32.78
C THR A 85 -8.87 2.91 31.91
N SER A 86 -9.01 4.14 32.39
CA SER A 86 -8.54 5.32 31.66
C SER A 86 -7.03 5.34 31.48
N ALA A 87 -6.26 4.80 32.44
CA ALA A 87 -4.81 4.67 32.31
C ALA A 87 -4.43 3.67 31.20
N ASP A 88 -5.09 2.51 31.16
CA ASP A 88 -4.92 1.51 30.11
C ASP A 88 -5.27 2.07 28.73
N MET A 89 -6.33 2.89 28.63
CA MET A 89 -6.67 3.59 27.38
C MET A 89 -5.52 4.47 26.87
N ARG A 90 -4.88 5.23 27.76
CA ARG A 90 -3.73 6.09 27.41
C ARG A 90 -2.53 5.26 26.94
N ASP A 91 -2.23 4.16 27.61
CA ASP A 91 -1.15 3.25 27.22
C ASP A 91 -1.41 2.62 25.85
N LYS A 92 -2.67 2.26 25.55
CA LYS A 92 -3.06 1.73 24.24
C LYS A 92 -2.94 2.77 23.13
N PHE A 93 -3.32 4.03 23.38
CA PHE A 93 -3.08 5.11 22.42
C PHE A 93 -1.59 5.36 22.19
N ALA A 94 -0.76 5.33 23.24
CA ALA A 94 0.68 5.45 23.10
C ALA A 94 1.28 4.32 22.26
N LYS A 95 0.82 3.07 22.47
CA LYS A 95 1.20 1.91 21.65
C LYS A 95 0.76 2.06 20.20
N LEU A 96 -0.49 2.44 19.95
CA LEU A 96 -1.03 2.65 18.61
C LEU A 96 -0.24 3.73 17.86
N ASN A 97 0.03 4.87 18.51
CA ASN A 97 0.83 5.95 17.93
C ASN A 97 2.27 5.50 17.62
N LYS A 98 2.87 4.66 18.48
CA LYS A 98 4.20 4.07 18.23
C LYS A 98 4.18 3.18 16.99
N ILE A 99 3.19 2.29 16.87
CA ILE A 99 3.06 1.36 15.73
C ILE A 99 2.90 2.13 14.42
N LEU A 100 1.99 3.12 14.39
CA LEU A 100 1.71 3.95 13.22
C LEU A 100 2.90 4.86 12.82
N ARG A 101 3.95 4.96 13.64
CA ARG A 101 5.17 5.73 13.35
C ARG A 101 6.41 4.85 13.17
N THR A 102 6.29 3.54 13.36
CA THR A 102 7.40 2.61 13.20
C THR A 102 7.42 2.15 11.75
N LEU A 103 8.34 2.69 10.96
CA LEU A 103 8.50 2.34 9.55
C LEU A 103 9.17 0.96 9.41
N ALA A 104 8.83 0.23 8.35
CA ALA A 104 9.50 -1.00 7.97
C ALA A 104 10.90 -0.71 7.38
N SER A 105 11.65 -1.77 7.04
CA SER A 105 12.95 -1.64 6.36
C SER A 105 12.86 -0.93 5.01
N SER A 106 11.68 -0.92 4.39
CA SER A 106 11.37 -0.19 3.16
C SER A 106 11.31 1.33 3.34
N GLY A 107 11.31 1.86 4.59
CA GLY A 107 11.16 3.29 4.85
C GLY A 107 9.71 3.80 4.85
N TYR A 108 8.75 2.88 4.71
CA TYR A 108 7.31 3.15 4.71
C TYR A 108 6.59 2.26 5.74
N LEU A 109 5.34 2.59 6.06
CA LEU A 109 4.43 1.63 6.68
C LEU A 109 3.94 0.66 5.61
N GLU A 110 4.15 -0.63 5.83
CA GLU A 110 3.64 -1.68 4.94
C GLU A 110 2.25 -2.10 5.41
N ILE A 111 1.23 -1.68 4.67
CA ILE A 111 -0.17 -1.90 5.02
C ILE A 111 -0.73 -2.99 4.12
N THR A 112 -1.21 -4.07 4.73
CA THR A 112 -1.84 -5.18 4.02
C THR A 112 -3.22 -5.47 4.59
N PHE A 113 -4.12 -5.94 3.74
CA PHE A 113 -5.46 -6.32 4.15
C PHE A 113 -5.72 -7.79 3.83
N LYS A 114 -6.43 -8.46 4.74
CA LYS A 114 -6.71 -9.90 4.65
C LYS A 114 -7.61 -10.27 3.46
N ASP A 115 -8.44 -9.34 2.99
CA ASP A 115 -9.28 -9.51 1.80
C ASP A 115 -8.50 -9.43 0.49
N GLU A 116 -7.32 -8.79 0.48
CA GLU A 116 -6.43 -8.66 -0.68
C GLU A 116 -4.95 -8.97 -0.34
N PRO A 117 -4.62 -10.21 0.08
CA PRO A 117 -3.32 -10.55 0.67
C PRO A 117 -2.13 -10.47 -0.29
N THR A 118 -2.37 -10.32 -1.59
CA THR A 118 -1.34 -10.25 -2.63
C THR A 118 -0.80 -8.84 -2.86
N TYR A 119 -1.44 -7.83 -2.26
CA TYR A 119 -1.10 -6.43 -2.45
C TYR A 119 -0.70 -5.76 -1.14
N THR A 120 0.25 -4.86 -1.24
CA THR A 120 0.78 -4.05 -0.14
C THR A 120 0.70 -2.59 -0.51
N TYR A 121 0.19 -1.77 0.41
CA TYR A 121 0.26 -0.32 0.33
C TYR A 121 1.47 0.18 1.11
N TYR A 122 2.20 1.12 0.55
CA TYR A 122 3.36 1.75 1.18
C TYR A 122 2.99 3.20 1.50
N GLY A 123 2.92 3.54 2.78
CA GLY A 123 2.42 4.85 3.17
C GLY A 123 2.93 5.36 4.51
N TYR A 124 2.37 6.48 4.93
CA TYR A 124 2.67 7.16 6.17
C TYR A 124 1.40 7.48 6.95
N PHE A 125 1.53 7.57 8.27
CA PHE A 125 0.47 8.13 9.10
C PHE A 125 0.34 9.63 8.85
N SER A 126 -0.84 10.07 8.40
CA SER A 126 -1.12 11.47 8.03
C SER A 126 -1.79 12.24 9.16
N GLY A 127 -2.84 11.67 9.75
CA GLY A 127 -3.59 12.34 10.81
C GLY A 127 -4.59 11.43 11.52
N ALA A 128 -5.23 11.97 12.55
CA ALA A 128 -6.31 11.30 13.28
C ALA A 128 -7.37 12.32 13.69
N ASP A 129 -8.62 11.86 13.78
CA ASP A 129 -9.74 12.66 14.26
C ASP A 129 -9.64 12.89 15.77
N ASP A 130 -10.19 14.03 16.22
CA ASP A 130 -10.31 14.34 17.64
C ASP A 130 -11.15 13.27 18.36
N ILE A 131 -10.72 12.95 19.58
CA ILE A 131 -11.32 11.89 20.39
C ILE A 131 -11.96 12.49 21.63
N GLU A 132 -13.26 12.25 21.81
CA GLU A 132 -13.91 12.47 23.11
C GLU A 132 -13.66 11.28 24.05
N GLU A 133 -12.68 11.42 24.95
CA GLU A 133 -12.33 10.40 25.94
C GLU A 133 -13.31 10.35 27.14
N LYS A 134 -14.61 10.37 26.87
CA LYS A 134 -15.66 10.32 27.91
C LYS A 134 -16.01 8.89 28.32
N SER A 135 -15.53 7.88 27.59
CA SER A 135 -15.86 6.48 27.82
C SER A 135 -14.65 5.56 27.62
N LEU A 136 -14.72 4.37 28.20
CA LEU A 136 -13.70 3.32 28.08
C LEU A 136 -13.78 2.56 26.74
N SER A 137 -14.63 3.01 25.81
CA SER A 137 -14.73 2.49 24.45
C SER A 137 -14.80 3.67 23.48
N VAL A 138 -13.69 3.95 22.82
CA VAL A 138 -13.58 5.05 21.85
C VAL A 138 -13.82 4.53 20.46
N VAL A 139 -14.60 5.26 19.66
CA VAL A 139 -14.65 5.09 18.20
C VAL A 139 -14.07 6.34 17.56
N SER A 140 -13.06 6.17 16.71
CA SER A 140 -12.36 7.27 16.05
C SER A 140 -11.90 6.85 14.66
N LYS A 141 -11.21 7.75 13.97
CA LYS A 141 -10.66 7.55 12.64
C LYS A 141 -9.22 8.03 12.57
N PHE A 142 -8.42 7.38 11.75
CA PHE A 142 -7.13 7.90 11.33
C PHE A 142 -6.92 7.72 9.84
N THR A 143 -6.02 8.53 9.30
CA THR A 143 -5.70 8.58 7.88
C THR A 143 -4.27 8.14 7.64
N LEU A 144 -4.09 7.32 6.61
CA LEU A 144 -2.78 6.93 6.07
C LEU A 144 -2.67 7.48 4.65
N ILE A 145 -1.59 8.19 4.35
CA ILE A 145 -1.28 8.69 3.02
C ILE A 145 -0.36 7.70 2.31
N VAL A 146 -0.72 7.30 1.10
CA VAL A 146 0.06 6.45 0.20
C VAL A 146 0.50 7.36 -0.96
N PRO A 147 1.76 7.85 -0.94
CA PRO A 147 2.22 8.87 -1.88
C PRO A 147 2.10 8.45 -3.34
N ASP A 148 2.47 7.21 -3.64
CA ASP A 148 2.39 6.63 -5.00
C ASP A 148 0.95 6.38 -5.46
N GLY A 149 -0.05 6.45 -4.58
CA GLY A 149 -1.46 6.23 -4.92
C GLY A 149 -1.84 4.78 -5.25
N TYR A 150 -0.87 3.93 -5.59
CA TYR A 150 -1.06 2.55 -6.01
C TYR A 150 -0.68 1.54 -4.92
N LYS A 151 -1.29 0.35 -5.01
CA LYS A 151 -0.88 -0.83 -4.23
C LYS A 151 0.10 -1.65 -5.08
N LYS A 152 1.19 -2.11 -4.46
CA LYS A 152 2.19 -2.92 -5.17
C LYS A 152 1.96 -4.41 -4.89
N LYS A 153 2.22 -5.24 -5.90
CA LYS A 153 2.24 -6.69 -5.76
C LYS A 153 3.64 -7.14 -5.37
N ASN A 154 3.77 -8.36 -4.88
CA ASN A 154 5.09 -8.99 -4.70
C ASN A 154 5.89 -8.97 -6.01
N ALA A 155 7.20 -8.69 -5.90
CA ALA A 155 8.12 -8.66 -7.03
C ALA A 155 8.05 -9.95 -7.85
N GLN A 156 8.00 -9.79 -9.18
CA GLN A 156 7.93 -10.90 -10.12
C GLN A 156 9.21 -10.94 -10.95
N ASN A 157 9.78 -12.14 -11.10
CA ASN A 157 10.98 -12.37 -11.90
C ASN A 157 10.62 -13.13 -13.17
N SER A 158 11.12 -12.66 -14.30
CA SER A 158 10.98 -13.32 -15.60
C SER A 158 12.26 -13.15 -16.41
N THR A 159 12.62 -14.17 -17.20
CA THR A 159 13.71 -14.11 -18.17
C THR A 159 13.24 -13.78 -19.59
N GLY A 160 11.93 -13.69 -19.79
CA GLY A 160 11.30 -13.39 -21.07
C GLY A 160 10.39 -12.16 -20.99
N LEU A 161 9.46 -12.06 -21.94
CA LEU A 161 8.49 -10.95 -21.97
C LEU A 161 7.65 -10.95 -20.69
N VAL A 162 7.55 -9.78 -20.04
CA VAL A 162 6.68 -9.56 -18.88
C VAL A 162 5.33 -9.06 -19.38
N THR A 163 4.23 -9.61 -18.86
CA THR A 163 2.87 -9.16 -19.18
C THR A 163 2.24 -8.58 -17.92
N LEU A 164 1.56 -7.45 -18.06
CA LEU A 164 0.86 -6.76 -16.97
C LEU A 164 -0.64 -7.03 -17.12
N SER A 165 -1.27 -7.63 -16.10
CA SER A 165 -2.72 -7.88 -16.08
C SER A 165 -3.48 -6.80 -15.32
N ASP A 166 -2.89 -6.31 -14.23
CA ASP A 166 -3.55 -5.44 -13.25
C ASP A 166 -2.99 -4.01 -13.25
N ALA A 167 -2.09 -3.70 -14.20
CA ALA A 167 -1.40 -2.43 -14.31
C ALA A 167 -1.21 -2.06 -15.78
N ILE A 168 -1.14 -0.75 -16.04
CA ILE A 168 -0.89 -0.19 -17.38
C ILE A 168 0.61 -0.02 -17.59
N GLU A 169 1.30 0.56 -16.61
CA GLU A 169 2.75 0.78 -16.61
C GLU A 169 3.28 0.48 -15.20
N VAL A 170 4.50 -0.07 -15.12
CA VAL A 170 5.22 -0.28 -13.87
C VAL A 170 6.68 0.08 -14.08
N LEU A 171 7.31 0.65 -13.06
CA LEU A 171 8.76 0.81 -13.02
C LEU A 171 9.39 -0.52 -12.59
N PRO A 172 10.25 -1.16 -13.41
CA PRO A 172 10.92 -2.41 -13.02
C PRO A 172 11.97 -2.13 -11.94
N GLU A 173 12.19 -3.04 -10.97
CA GLU A 173 13.27 -2.86 -9.98
C GLU A 173 14.66 -3.02 -10.60
N SER A 174 14.83 -4.04 -11.46
CA SER A 174 16.07 -4.26 -12.18
C SER A 174 15.86 -5.04 -13.46
N ILE A 175 16.75 -4.83 -14.42
CA ILE A 175 16.83 -5.62 -15.65
C ILE A 175 18.28 -6.07 -15.80
N THR A 176 18.47 -7.38 -15.91
CA THR A 176 19.78 -7.99 -16.14
C THR A 176 19.86 -8.52 -17.55
N VAL A 177 20.92 -8.14 -18.27
CA VAL A 177 21.21 -8.60 -19.63
C VAL A 177 22.57 -9.29 -19.62
N THR A 178 22.62 -10.53 -20.08
CA THR A 178 23.87 -11.29 -20.24
C THR A 178 24.15 -11.50 -21.73
N PRO A 179 25.13 -10.78 -22.32
CA PRO A 179 25.49 -10.95 -23.72
C PRO A 179 26.06 -12.34 -24.00
N THR A 180 25.63 -12.98 -25.09
CA THR A 180 26.15 -14.28 -25.54
C THR A 180 27.45 -14.15 -26.33
N GLY A 181 27.76 -12.95 -26.83
CA GLY A 181 28.99 -12.60 -27.54
C GLY A 181 29.45 -11.20 -27.17
N THR A 182 30.62 -10.79 -27.68
CA THR A 182 31.06 -9.39 -27.52
C THR A 182 30.15 -8.48 -28.34
N VAL A 183 29.51 -7.52 -27.68
CA VAL A 183 28.57 -6.58 -28.30
C VAL A 183 29.01 -5.14 -28.04
N ASN A 184 28.77 -4.28 -29.02
CA ASN A 184 29.10 -2.86 -28.93
C ASN A 184 27.91 -1.99 -28.50
N GLN A 185 26.73 -2.60 -28.38
CA GLN A 185 25.48 -1.95 -28.05
C GLN A 185 24.53 -2.94 -27.37
N VAL A 186 23.82 -2.47 -26.35
CA VAL A 186 22.73 -3.21 -25.68
C VAL A 186 21.49 -2.33 -25.68
N GLN A 187 20.35 -2.92 -26.05
CA GLN A 187 19.07 -2.23 -26.09
C GLN A 187 18.02 -3.00 -25.29
N ILE A 188 17.28 -2.27 -24.45
CA ILE A 188 16.10 -2.76 -23.73
C ILE A 188 14.90 -2.02 -24.31
N ILE A 189 13.92 -2.77 -24.82
CA ILE A 189 12.79 -2.23 -25.56
C ILE A 189 11.50 -2.65 -24.86
N ASN A 190 10.65 -1.68 -24.55
CA ASN A 190 9.27 -1.91 -24.11
C ASN A 190 8.32 -1.23 -25.09
N GLY A 191 8.05 -1.91 -26.21
CA GLY A 191 7.12 -1.50 -27.26
C GLY A 191 7.46 -0.13 -27.88
N ALA A 192 7.11 0.94 -27.17
CA ALA A 192 7.32 2.34 -27.56
C ALA A 192 8.65 2.95 -27.04
N LYS A 193 9.17 2.51 -25.89
CA LYS A 193 10.37 3.11 -25.27
C LYS A 193 11.60 2.22 -25.48
N ILE A 194 12.77 2.84 -25.74
CA ILE A 194 14.06 2.16 -25.94
C ILE A 194 15.12 2.78 -25.01
N LEU A 195 15.73 1.94 -24.18
CA LEU A 195 16.96 2.25 -23.44
C LEU A 195 18.13 1.65 -24.21
N SER A 196 19.10 2.48 -24.64
CA SER A 196 20.25 2.04 -25.42
C SER A 196 21.55 2.41 -24.72
N PHE A 197 22.43 1.43 -24.55
CA PHE A 197 23.76 1.58 -23.98
C PHE A 197 24.79 1.22 -25.05
N THR A 198 25.70 2.14 -25.36
CA THR A 198 26.77 1.93 -26.35
C THR A 198 28.10 1.81 -25.62
N GLY A 199 28.86 0.76 -25.90
CA GLY A 199 30.10 0.43 -25.21
C GLY A 199 30.57 -0.97 -25.56
N SER A 200 31.80 -1.34 -25.16
CA SER A 200 32.32 -2.69 -25.38
C SER A 200 31.91 -3.60 -24.22
N TYR A 201 31.01 -4.55 -24.47
CA TYR A 201 30.53 -5.50 -23.48
C TYR A 201 31.00 -6.91 -23.85
N ALA A 202 31.70 -7.56 -22.92
CA ALA A 202 32.20 -8.91 -23.11
C ALA A 202 31.11 -9.97 -22.93
N ALA A 203 31.25 -11.09 -23.65
CA ALA A 203 30.37 -12.24 -23.50
C ALA A 203 30.35 -12.77 -22.06
N GLY A 204 29.17 -13.17 -21.58
CA GLY A 204 28.98 -13.77 -20.25
C GLY A 204 29.18 -12.81 -19.07
N LYS A 205 29.27 -11.50 -19.31
CA LYS A 205 29.30 -10.48 -18.24
C LYS A 205 27.95 -9.80 -18.14
N ASP A 206 27.34 -9.91 -16.96
CA ASP A 206 26.04 -9.34 -16.69
C ASP A 206 26.10 -7.81 -16.69
N ILE A 207 25.14 -7.22 -17.39
CA ILE A 207 24.84 -5.80 -17.39
C ILE A 207 23.56 -5.65 -16.58
N VAL A 208 23.66 -5.03 -15.41
CA VAL A 208 22.53 -4.86 -14.49
C VAL A 208 22.11 -3.40 -14.52
N VAL A 209 20.92 -3.14 -15.06
CA VAL A 209 20.25 -1.84 -14.95
C VAL A 209 19.37 -1.90 -13.72
N ARG A 210 19.67 -1.06 -12.73
CA ARG A 210 18.83 -0.89 -11.54
C ARG A 210 18.07 0.41 -11.70
N PHE A 211 16.75 0.33 -11.58
CA PHE A 211 15.93 1.51 -11.45
C PHE A 211 15.83 1.76 -9.94
N GLY A 212 15.97 3.02 -9.51
CA GLY A 212 15.86 3.35 -8.09
C GLY A 212 14.53 2.86 -7.52
N ALA A 213 14.47 2.64 -6.21
CA ALA A 213 13.16 2.55 -5.56
C ALA A 213 12.42 3.87 -5.84
N ASP A 214 11.12 3.80 -6.13
CA ASP A 214 10.26 4.99 -6.14
C ASP A 214 10.51 5.74 -4.81
N GLU A 215 11.13 6.92 -4.90
CA GLU A 215 11.20 7.88 -3.79
C GLU A 215 9.82 8.48 -3.53
#